data_AF-A0A2M7GYP2-F1
#
_entry.id   AF-A0A2M7GYP2-F1
#
_cell.length_a   1.000
_cell.length_b   1.000
_cell.length_c   1.000
_cell.angle_alpha   90.00
_cell.angle_beta   90.00
_cell.angle_gamma   90.00
#
_symmetry.space_group_name_H-M   'P 1'
#
loop_
_entity.id
_entity.type
_entity.pdbx_description
1 polymer ?
#
loop_
_entity_poly.entity_id
_entity_poly.type
_entity_poly.pdbx_seq_one_letter_code
_entity_poly.pdbx_strand_id
1 'polypeptide(L)'
;MNQRLEEIFGEKGLIAKKFPGYEYRTQQFEMAEEIEKAIAEEKHLVVEAGTGVGKSFAYLVPLIEYINQTRERVVVSTYTIALQEQLIKNDIPFLQSAKILRSDSFKVALAKGRSNYLCLRRLARTSEFQGELFKNQDEFGDLALLKEWSAITSEGSLSELPRLSSPKVWDKVCCQQDNCLGKRCLYQERCFFKRARKMLYQANLFIVNHHLFFSDLALRAKKQNLLPLYKVVVFDEAHSLEKVASAHLGIEVSNFRISYLLNSLYSRKKGFLTTLKLNQEVFNYIEETREEAAIFFQEIEGWMKKEETRRIKMPNFLEERVSPRLEEIAKILIKRRMIAESKEEEVEITSYIKRSLSLS
;
A
#
# COMPACT_ATOMS: atom_id res chain seq x y z
N MET A 1 15.16 33.87 10.60
CA MET A 1 14.52 32.54 10.69
C MET A 1 13.47 32.53 11.81
N ASN A 2 13.85 32.66 13.08
CA ASN A 2 12.89 32.60 14.21
C ASN A 2 11.73 33.60 14.14
N GLN A 3 11.96 34.80 13.61
CA GLN A 3 10.91 35.83 13.48
C GLN A 3 9.75 35.38 12.57
N ARG A 4 10.00 34.50 11.59
CA ARG A 4 8.97 34.04 10.65
C ARG A 4 8.12 32.89 11.21
N LEU A 5 8.74 31.92 11.89
CA LEU A 5 8.00 30.91 12.63
C LEU A 5 7.15 31.56 13.72
N GLU A 6 7.65 32.64 14.33
CA GLU A 6 6.91 33.42 15.32
C GLU A 6 5.71 34.16 14.68
N GLU A 7 5.86 34.68 13.46
CA GLU A 7 4.75 35.24 12.69
C GLU A 7 3.66 34.21 12.36
N ILE A 8 4.01 32.92 12.26
CA ILE A 8 3.06 31.84 11.93
C ILE A 8 2.42 31.27 13.20
N PHE A 9 3.25 30.83 14.15
CA PHE A 9 2.88 30.09 15.36
C PHE A 9 2.75 30.95 16.61
N GLY A 10 3.19 32.21 16.63
CA GLY A 10 3.12 33.05 17.83
C GLY A 10 1.68 33.26 18.33
N GLU A 11 1.53 33.77 19.55
CA GLU A 11 0.22 34.03 20.19
C GLU A 11 -0.76 34.85 19.32
N LYS A 12 -0.20 35.76 18.50
CA LYS A 12 -0.94 36.59 17.54
C LYS A 12 -0.56 36.30 16.09
N GLY A 13 0.00 35.12 15.86
CA GLY A 13 0.48 34.64 14.57
C GLY A 13 -0.64 34.40 13.56
N LEU A 14 -0.25 34.00 12.34
CA LEU A 14 -1.18 33.77 11.23
C LEU A 14 -2.15 32.62 11.53
N ILE A 15 -1.71 31.56 12.21
CA ILE A 15 -2.59 30.45 12.61
C ILE A 15 -3.63 30.96 13.63
N ALA A 16 -3.19 31.69 14.66
CA ALA A 16 -4.06 32.25 15.70
C ALA A 16 -5.20 33.12 15.12
N LYS A 17 -4.90 33.89 14.07
CA LYS A 17 -5.88 34.77 13.39
C LYS A 17 -6.92 34.01 12.56
N LYS A 18 -6.64 32.76 12.18
CA LYS A 18 -7.43 31.99 11.21
C LYS A 18 -8.06 30.73 11.79
N PHE A 19 -7.56 30.24 12.92
CA PHE A 19 -8.06 29.05 13.60
C PHE A 19 -8.73 29.43 14.93
N PRO A 20 -10.08 29.48 14.98
CA PRO A 20 -10.80 29.71 16.23
C PRO A 20 -10.45 28.65 17.27
N GLY A 21 -10.05 29.06 18.47
CA GLY A 21 -9.59 28.14 19.52
C GLY A 21 -8.12 27.72 19.41
N TYR A 22 -7.32 28.42 18.61
CA TYR A 22 -5.86 28.27 18.66
C TYR A 22 -5.33 28.60 20.06
N GLU A 23 -4.49 27.72 20.57
CA GLU A 23 -3.74 27.92 21.81
C GLU A 23 -2.26 27.91 21.45
N TYR A 24 -1.55 28.98 21.83
CA TYR A 24 -0.11 29.06 21.67
C TYR A 24 0.57 27.99 22.54
N ARG A 25 1.45 27.21 21.93
CA ARG A 25 2.24 26.18 22.63
C ARG A 25 3.69 26.30 22.21
N THR A 26 4.56 26.63 23.17
CA THR A 26 5.99 26.78 22.93
C THR A 26 6.60 25.51 22.31
N GLN A 27 6.14 24.32 22.72
CA GLN A 27 6.65 23.06 22.14
C GLN A 27 6.35 22.91 20.64
N GLN A 28 5.26 23.52 20.14
CA GLN A 28 4.93 23.52 18.71
C GLN A 28 5.96 24.32 17.91
N PHE A 29 6.33 25.50 18.45
CA PHE A 29 7.32 26.38 17.86
C PHE A 29 8.72 25.76 17.90
N GLU A 30 9.14 25.24 19.06
CA GLU A 30 10.43 24.56 19.23
C GLU A 30 10.58 23.38 18.27
N MET A 31 9.54 22.55 18.15
CA MET A 31 9.55 21.44 17.19
C MET A 31 9.71 21.93 15.74
N ALA A 32 9.02 22.99 15.34
CA ALA A 32 9.14 23.55 13.99
C ALA A 32 10.54 24.11 13.72
N GLU A 33 11.15 24.78 14.70
CA GLU A 33 12.50 25.34 14.62
C GLU A 33 13.55 24.24 14.48
N GLU A 34 13.47 23.19 15.30
CA GLU A 34 14.40 22.05 15.23
C GLU A 34 14.26 21.28 13.91
N ILE A 35 13.04 21.14 13.37
CA ILE A 35 12.82 20.55 12.05
C ILE A 35 13.46 21.41 10.95
N GLU A 36 13.30 22.74 10.99
CA GLU A 36 13.92 23.64 10.02
C GLU A 36 15.45 23.53 10.04
N LYS A 37 16.06 23.52 11.24
CA LYS A 37 17.50 23.31 11.43
C LYS A 37 17.95 21.95 10.89
N ALA A 38 17.24 20.87 11.21
CA ALA A 38 17.58 19.53 10.75
C ALA A 38 17.54 19.39 9.23
N ILE A 39 16.58 20.06 8.57
CA ILE A 39 16.50 20.12 7.10
C ILE A 39 17.70 20.90 6.54
N ALA A 40 18.03 22.06 7.10
CA ALA A 40 19.13 22.90 6.63
C ALA A 40 20.51 22.24 6.82
N GLU A 41 20.68 21.48 7.90
CA GLU A 41 21.92 20.76 8.22
C GLU A 41 21.99 19.35 7.62
N GLU A 42 20.94 18.90 6.92
CA GLU A 42 20.80 17.55 6.37
C GLU A 42 20.97 16.42 7.42
N LYS A 43 20.46 16.64 8.64
CA LYS A 43 20.58 15.70 9.77
C LYS A 43 19.28 14.95 10.06
N HIS A 44 19.42 13.81 10.71
CA HIS A 44 18.28 13.09 11.29
C HIS A 44 17.89 13.71 12.63
N LEU A 45 16.59 13.98 12.78
CA LEU A 45 15.99 14.49 14.01
C LEU A 45 14.94 13.50 14.50
N VAL A 46 14.97 13.19 15.80
CA VAL A 46 13.93 12.43 16.49
C VAL A 46 13.28 13.35 17.50
N VAL A 47 11.97 13.54 17.39
CA VAL A 47 11.19 14.40 18.29
C VAL A 47 10.14 13.55 18.99
N GLU A 48 10.15 13.58 20.32
CA GLU A 48 9.04 13.09 21.13
C GLU A 48 8.11 14.27 21.42
N ALA A 49 6.92 14.27 20.83
CA ALA A 49 5.93 15.31 21.03
C ALA A 49 4.62 14.71 21.55
N GLY A 50 4.12 15.29 22.64
CA GLY A 50 2.85 14.89 23.24
C GLY A 50 1.66 15.05 22.29
N THR A 51 0.57 14.34 22.56
CA THR A 51 -0.70 14.55 21.86
C THR A 51 -1.22 15.97 22.09
N GLY A 52 -1.81 16.58 21.05
CA GLY A 52 -2.39 17.94 21.17
C GLY A 52 -1.40 19.09 21.04
N VAL A 53 -0.09 18.83 20.91
CA VAL A 53 0.94 19.87 20.69
C VAL A 53 0.80 20.56 19.31
N GLY A 54 -0.01 20.00 18.41
CA GLY A 54 -0.13 20.52 17.04
C GLY A 54 1.02 20.07 16.13
N LYS A 55 1.49 18.83 16.33
CA LYS A 55 2.57 18.15 15.59
C LYS A 55 2.44 18.33 14.08
N SER A 56 1.22 18.17 13.55
CA SER A 56 0.93 18.27 12.13
C SER A 56 1.37 19.60 11.53
N PHE A 57 1.01 20.72 12.15
CA PHE A 57 1.47 22.03 11.67
C PHE A 57 2.97 22.24 11.92
N ALA A 58 3.49 21.77 13.06
CA ALA A 58 4.91 21.92 13.41
C ALA A 58 5.85 21.31 12.36
N TYR A 59 5.50 20.16 11.75
CA TYR A 59 6.28 19.62 10.64
C TYR A 59 5.84 20.13 9.26
N LEU A 60 4.54 20.42 9.03
CA LEU A 60 4.07 20.82 7.69
C LEU A 60 4.59 22.20 7.29
N VAL A 61 4.63 23.16 8.22
CA VAL A 61 5.08 24.54 7.95
C VAL A 61 6.51 24.56 7.43
N PRO A 62 7.54 24.07 8.16
CA PRO A 62 8.92 24.09 7.66
C PRO A 62 9.10 23.28 6.37
N LEU A 63 8.39 22.15 6.21
CA LEU A 63 8.45 21.36 4.96
C LEU A 63 7.93 22.12 3.75
N ILE A 64 6.79 22.80 3.87
CA ILE A 64 6.21 23.58 2.79
C ILE A 64 7.09 24.78 2.47
N GLU A 65 7.69 25.41 3.49
CA GLU A 65 8.65 26.49 3.27
C GLU A 65 9.88 26.01 2.50
N TYR A 66 10.44 24.87 2.87
CA TYR A 66 11.52 24.24 2.14
C TYR A 66 11.14 23.96 0.68
N ILE A 67 9.96 23.38 0.43
CA ILE A 67 9.45 23.17 -0.94
C ILE A 67 9.35 24.49 -1.71
N ASN A 68 8.86 25.55 -1.07
CA ASN A 68 8.67 26.84 -1.73
C ASN A 68 10.01 27.48 -2.13
N GLN A 69 11.06 27.26 -1.34
CA GLN A 69 12.41 27.79 -1.58
C GLN A 69 13.18 26.97 -2.61
N THR A 70 13.13 25.63 -2.52
CA THR A 70 13.99 24.74 -3.32
C THR A 70 13.29 24.10 -4.51
N ARG A 71 11.95 24.07 -4.50
CA ARG A 71 11.10 23.26 -5.40
C ARG A 71 11.35 21.76 -5.31
N GLU A 72 12.10 21.31 -4.31
CA GLU A 72 12.36 19.90 -4.08
C GLU A 72 11.11 19.19 -3.55
N ARG A 73 11.14 17.87 -3.59
CA ARG A 73 10.04 17.01 -3.16
C ARG A 73 10.29 16.50 -1.76
N VAL A 74 9.25 16.45 -0.95
CA VAL A 74 9.28 15.96 0.42
C VAL A 74 8.17 14.93 0.65
N VAL A 75 8.38 14.04 1.60
CA VAL A 75 7.45 12.98 1.98
C VAL A 75 7.03 13.16 3.43
N VAL A 76 5.73 13.07 3.70
CA VAL A 76 5.19 12.84 5.04
C VAL A 76 4.58 11.45 5.04
N SER A 77 5.15 10.58 5.86
CA SER A 77 4.74 9.20 6.04
C SER A 77 4.00 9.10 7.37
N THR A 78 2.79 8.57 7.35
CA THR A 78 1.93 8.42 8.53
C THR A 78 1.62 6.95 8.79
N TYR A 79 1.17 6.62 10.00
CA TYR A 79 0.83 5.24 10.31
C TYR A 79 -0.45 4.76 9.59
N THR A 80 -1.53 5.55 9.62
CA THR A 80 -2.86 5.13 9.12
C THR A 80 -3.34 5.96 7.93
N ILE A 81 -4.25 5.40 7.13
CA ILE A 81 -4.90 6.14 6.02
C ILE A 81 -5.76 7.29 6.56
N ALA A 82 -6.40 7.12 7.72
CA ALA A 82 -7.21 8.17 8.34
C ALA A 82 -6.39 9.43 8.67
N LEU A 83 -5.16 9.25 9.19
CA LEU A 83 -4.24 10.37 9.44
C LEU A 83 -3.83 11.07 8.13
N GLN A 84 -3.60 10.33 7.05
CA GLN A 84 -3.31 10.93 5.74
C GLN A 84 -4.47 11.78 5.24
N GLU A 85 -5.69 11.30 5.42
CA GLU A 85 -6.89 12.02 5.02
C GLU A 85 -7.11 13.26 5.85
N GLN A 86 -6.83 13.21 7.16
CA GLN A 86 -6.85 14.41 8.00
C GLN A 86 -5.88 15.47 7.47
N LEU A 87 -4.65 15.08 7.11
CA LEU A 87 -3.68 16.01 6.55
C LEU A 87 -4.15 16.61 5.22
N ILE A 88 -4.69 15.80 4.33
CA ILE A 88 -5.10 16.21 2.97
C ILE A 88 -6.40 17.01 2.96
N LYS A 89 -7.37 16.67 3.81
CA LYS A 89 -8.71 17.29 3.81
C LYS A 89 -8.83 18.49 4.74
N ASN A 90 -8.04 18.54 5.80
CA ASN A 90 -8.15 19.58 6.83
C ASN A 90 -6.86 20.40 6.94
N ASP A 91 -5.76 19.78 7.37
CA ASP A 91 -4.57 20.52 7.83
C ASP A 91 -3.88 21.28 6.68
N ILE A 92 -3.64 20.63 5.54
CA ILE A 92 -2.99 21.24 4.38
C ILE A 92 -3.91 22.28 3.72
N PRO A 93 -5.21 22.01 3.46
CA PRO A 93 -6.13 23.02 2.96
C PRO A 93 -6.27 24.23 3.89
N PHE A 94 -6.21 24.03 5.21
CA PHE A 94 -6.18 25.14 6.17
C PHE A 94 -4.94 26.01 5.96
N LEU A 95 -3.75 25.40 5.92
CA LEU A 95 -2.49 26.14 5.68
C LEU A 95 -2.46 26.88 4.34
N GLN A 96 -3.08 26.30 3.30
CA GLN A 96 -3.21 26.94 1.97
C GLN A 96 -4.22 28.10 1.97
N SER A 97 -5.43 27.87 2.49
CA SER A 97 -6.54 28.85 2.46
C SER A 97 -6.27 30.06 3.34
N ALA A 98 -5.59 29.86 4.46
CA ALA A 98 -5.23 30.93 5.37
C ALA A 98 -4.10 31.83 4.82
N LYS A 99 -3.57 31.55 3.61
CA LYS A 99 -2.41 32.21 2.99
C LYS A 99 -1.19 32.29 3.91
N ILE A 100 -1.13 31.37 4.89
CA ILE A 100 -0.04 31.27 5.87
C ILE A 100 1.26 30.95 5.13
N LEU A 101 1.12 30.15 4.08
CA LEU A 101 2.19 29.75 3.18
C LEU A 101 1.77 30.20 1.78
N ARG A 102 2.73 30.63 0.94
CA ARG A 102 2.49 30.99 -0.46
C ARG A 102 1.82 29.79 -1.16
N SER A 103 0.49 29.82 -1.28
CA SER A 103 -0.34 28.67 -1.66
C SER A 103 -0.09 28.21 -3.10
N ASP A 104 0.39 29.12 -3.96
CA ASP A 104 0.58 28.87 -5.38
C ASP A 104 1.91 28.15 -5.70
N SER A 105 2.77 27.90 -4.69
CA SER A 105 4.12 27.38 -4.92
C SER A 105 4.34 25.89 -4.62
N PHE A 106 3.36 25.17 -4.06
CA PHE A 106 3.49 23.73 -3.84
C PHE A 106 2.21 22.95 -4.18
N LYS A 107 2.42 21.72 -4.67
CA LYS A 107 1.34 20.77 -4.97
C LYS A 107 1.46 19.57 -4.04
N VAL A 108 0.33 19.15 -3.47
CA VAL A 108 0.25 17.96 -2.62
C VAL A 108 -0.36 16.79 -3.40
N ALA A 109 0.13 15.58 -3.16
CA ALA A 109 -0.49 14.36 -3.64
C ALA A 109 -0.52 13.28 -2.56
N LEU A 110 -1.68 12.61 -2.47
CA LEU A 110 -1.89 11.45 -1.63
C LEU A 110 -1.49 10.19 -2.41
N ALA A 111 -0.51 9.45 -1.91
CA ALA A 111 -0.05 8.21 -2.52
C ALA A 111 -0.59 7.01 -1.73
N LYS A 112 -1.48 6.25 -2.37
CA LYS A 112 -2.09 5.01 -1.85
C LYS A 112 -1.62 3.80 -2.66
N GLY A 113 -1.64 2.62 -2.04
CA GLY A 113 -1.40 1.36 -2.73
C GLY A 113 -2.46 1.08 -3.82
N ARG A 114 -2.10 0.33 -4.86
CA ARG A 114 -2.97 0.03 -6.03
C ARG A 114 -4.34 -0.53 -5.64
N SER A 115 -4.40 -1.41 -4.66
CA SER A 115 -5.65 -2.03 -4.18
C SER A 115 -6.64 -1.02 -3.58
N ASN A 116 -6.24 0.22 -3.33
CA ASN A 116 -7.13 1.30 -2.89
C ASN A 116 -7.87 2.00 -4.03
N TYR A 117 -7.68 1.56 -5.29
CA TYR A 117 -8.34 2.16 -6.45
C TYR A 117 -9.18 1.14 -7.18
N LEU A 118 -10.38 1.56 -7.60
CA LEU A 118 -11.28 0.77 -8.43
C LEU A 118 -10.67 0.53 -9.82
N CYS A 119 -10.76 -0.71 -10.31
CA CYS A 119 -10.38 -1.05 -11.68
C CYS A 119 -11.63 -1.22 -12.55
N LEU A 120 -11.93 -0.23 -13.40
CA LEU A 120 -13.09 -0.25 -14.31
C LEU A 120 -13.14 -1.50 -15.18
N ARG A 121 -11.99 -2.02 -15.62
CA ARG A 121 -11.91 -3.27 -16.39
C ARG A 121 -12.38 -4.48 -15.58
N ARG A 122 -11.91 -4.61 -14.33
CA ARG A 122 -12.30 -5.73 -13.47
C ARG A 122 -13.75 -5.59 -13.04
N LEU A 123 -14.23 -4.37 -12.79
CA LEU A 123 -15.64 -4.09 -12.52
C LEU A 123 -16.54 -4.54 -13.68
N ALA A 124 -16.20 -4.16 -14.92
CA ALA A 124 -16.94 -4.57 -16.11
C ALA A 124 -16.99 -6.10 -16.26
N ARG A 125 -15.82 -6.75 -16.19
CA ARG A 125 -15.73 -8.22 -16.26
C ARG A 125 -16.52 -8.91 -15.15
N THR A 126 -16.39 -8.43 -13.92
CA THR A 126 -17.08 -9.01 -12.77
C THR A 126 -18.61 -8.85 -12.91
N SER A 127 -19.06 -7.77 -13.56
CA SER A 127 -20.47 -7.55 -13.89
C SER A 127 -20.98 -8.48 -15.00
N GLU A 128 -20.15 -8.79 -16.00
CA GLU A 128 -20.48 -9.73 -17.07
C GLU A 128 -20.60 -11.18 -16.57
N PHE A 129 -19.70 -11.61 -15.68
CA PHE A 129 -19.64 -12.98 -15.14
C PHE A 129 -20.30 -13.12 -13.75
N GLN A 130 -21.23 -12.21 -13.42
CA GLN A 130 -21.81 -12.13 -12.07
C GLN A 130 -22.51 -13.42 -11.61
N GLY A 131 -23.14 -14.16 -12.52
CA GLY A 131 -23.85 -15.43 -12.21
C GLY A 131 -22.95 -16.61 -11.84
N GLU A 132 -21.66 -16.55 -12.16
CA GLU A 132 -20.68 -17.61 -11.85
C GLU A 132 -19.79 -17.25 -10.64
N LEU A 133 -19.57 -15.94 -10.43
CA LEU A 133 -18.62 -15.42 -9.44
C LEU A 133 -19.22 -15.11 -8.07
N PHE A 134 -20.53 -14.92 -7.99
CA PHE A 134 -21.23 -14.55 -6.76
C PHE A 134 -22.31 -15.56 -6.43
N LYS A 135 -22.45 -15.86 -5.13
CA LYS A 135 -23.41 -16.86 -4.64
C LYS A 135 -24.56 -16.23 -3.86
N ASN A 136 -24.38 -14.98 -3.41
CA ASN A 136 -25.26 -14.31 -2.46
C ASN A 136 -25.85 -13.04 -3.09
N GLN A 137 -27.15 -12.78 -2.87
CA GLN A 137 -27.85 -11.58 -3.38
C GLN A 137 -27.16 -10.27 -2.97
N ASP A 138 -26.56 -10.22 -1.78
CA ASP A 138 -25.83 -9.05 -1.29
C ASP A 138 -24.64 -8.68 -2.18
N GLU A 139 -23.92 -9.67 -2.72
CA GLU A 139 -22.75 -9.42 -3.58
C GLU A 139 -23.17 -8.84 -4.95
N PHE A 140 -24.36 -9.21 -5.45
CA PHE A 140 -24.93 -8.63 -6.67
C PHE A 140 -25.35 -7.18 -6.45
N GLY A 141 -25.99 -6.89 -5.31
CA GLY A 141 -26.38 -5.53 -4.93
C GLY A 141 -25.17 -4.61 -4.81
N ASP A 142 -24.11 -5.07 -4.13
CA ASP A 142 -22.87 -4.32 -3.99
C ASP A 142 -22.18 -4.05 -5.35
N LEU A 143 -22.23 -5.01 -6.27
CA LEU A 143 -21.64 -4.84 -7.61
C LEU A 143 -22.40 -3.80 -8.44
N ALA A 144 -23.74 -3.80 -8.37
CA ALA A 144 -24.57 -2.78 -9.01
C ALA A 144 -24.28 -1.39 -8.42
N LEU A 145 -24.21 -1.29 -7.09
CA LEU A 145 -23.83 -0.07 -6.38
C LEU A 145 -22.45 0.45 -6.82
N LEU A 146 -21.46 -0.44 -6.93
CA LEU A 146 -20.11 -0.07 -7.41
C LEU A 146 -20.12 0.42 -8.85
N LYS A 147 -20.99 -0.13 -9.71
CA LYS A 147 -21.15 0.31 -11.10
C LYS A 147 -21.71 1.73 -11.18
N GLU A 148 -22.75 2.02 -10.42
CA GLU A 148 -23.32 3.37 -10.32
C GLU A 148 -22.33 4.35 -9.71
N TRP A 149 -21.68 3.96 -8.60
CA TRP A 149 -20.67 4.77 -7.94
C TRP A 149 -19.49 5.10 -8.86
N SER A 150 -19.06 4.15 -9.70
CA SER A 150 -17.96 4.36 -10.64
C SER A 150 -18.19 5.49 -11.65
N ALA A 151 -19.44 5.85 -11.90
CA ALA A 151 -19.82 6.94 -12.81
C ALA A 151 -19.78 8.31 -12.14
N ILE A 152 -19.93 8.37 -10.81
CA ILE A 152 -20.03 9.63 -10.04
C ILE A 152 -18.78 9.94 -9.21
N THR A 153 -17.99 8.93 -8.84
CA THR A 153 -16.82 9.13 -7.99
C THR A 153 -15.75 9.98 -8.69
N SER A 154 -15.24 10.97 -7.96
CA SER A 154 -14.10 11.76 -8.39
C SER A 154 -12.86 10.89 -8.42
N GLU A 155 -12.49 10.20 -7.33
CA GLU A 155 -11.20 9.56 -7.15
C GLU A 155 -11.18 8.05 -7.43
N GLY A 156 -12.33 7.38 -7.34
CA GLY A 156 -12.43 5.92 -7.40
C GLY A 156 -11.64 5.24 -6.30
N SER A 157 -11.51 5.89 -5.14
CA SER A 157 -10.73 5.39 -4.01
C SER A 157 -11.59 4.61 -3.01
N LEU A 158 -11.00 3.58 -2.39
CA LEU A 158 -11.60 2.79 -1.30
C LEU A 158 -12.08 3.68 -0.13
N SER A 159 -11.47 4.84 0.08
CA SER A 159 -11.87 5.79 1.12
C SER A 159 -13.17 6.54 0.82
N GLU A 160 -13.54 6.68 -0.45
CA GLU A 160 -14.81 7.29 -0.89
C GLU A 160 -15.88 6.21 -1.13
N LEU A 161 -15.56 4.95 -0.84
CA LEU A 161 -16.41 3.82 -1.15
C LEU A 161 -17.70 3.86 -0.30
N PRO A 162 -18.87 3.71 -0.92
CA PRO A 162 -20.10 3.47 -0.19
C PRO A 162 -19.96 2.22 0.68
N ARG A 163 -20.73 2.16 1.78
CA ARG A 163 -20.72 0.97 2.64
C ARG A 163 -21.25 -0.23 1.85
N LEU A 164 -20.36 -1.20 1.60
CA LEU A 164 -20.72 -2.47 0.99
C LEU A 164 -21.25 -3.43 2.05
N SER A 165 -22.18 -4.30 1.64
CA SER A 165 -22.72 -5.39 2.45
C SER A 165 -21.67 -6.51 2.61
N SER A 166 -20.88 -6.75 1.56
CA SER A 166 -19.80 -7.72 1.48
C SER A 166 -18.49 -7.05 1.03
N PRO A 167 -17.55 -6.77 1.96
CA PRO A 167 -16.25 -6.16 1.63
C PRO A 167 -15.42 -6.96 0.62
N LYS A 168 -15.67 -8.27 0.49
CA LYS A 168 -14.98 -9.17 -0.46
C LYS A 168 -15.21 -8.81 -1.92
N VAL A 169 -16.29 -8.09 -2.24
CA VAL A 169 -16.57 -7.62 -3.60
C VAL A 169 -15.47 -6.67 -4.06
N TRP A 170 -14.93 -5.85 -3.16
CA TRP A 170 -13.85 -4.92 -3.48
C TRP A 170 -12.59 -5.63 -4.01
N ASP A 171 -12.20 -6.76 -3.40
CA ASP A 171 -11.02 -7.53 -3.82
C ASP A 171 -11.13 -8.06 -5.26
N LYS A 172 -12.37 -8.26 -5.73
CA LYS A 172 -12.67 -8.69 -7.11
C LYS A 172 -12.62 -7.54 -8.12
N VAL A 173 -12.79 -6.29 -7.70
CA VAL A 173 -12.88 -5.13 -8.61
C VAL A 173 -11.73 -4.12 -8.49
N CYS A 174 -10.91 -4.19 -7.43
CA CYS A 174 -9.81 -3.23 -7.19
C CYS A 174 -8.63 -3.40 -8.16
N CYS A 175 -7.70 -2.44 -8.24
CA CYS A 175 -6.50 -2.59 -9.06
C CYS A 175 -5.50 -3.56 -8.43
N GLN A 176 -5.04 -4.54 -9.21
CA GLN A 176 -3.99 -5.49 -8.82
C GLN A 176 -2.82 -5.42 -9.80
N GLN A 177 -1.60 -5.58 -9.28
CA GLN A 177 -0.37 -5.50 -10.08
C GLN A 177 -0.30 -6.61 -11.13
N ASP A 178 -0.60 -7.85 -10.73
CA ASP A 178 -0.46 -9.04 -11.60
C ASP A 178 -1.48 -9.07 -12.75
N ASN A 179 -2.61 -8.36 -12.58
CA ASN A 179 -3.72 -8.36 -13.52
C ASN A 179 -3.88 -6.99 -14.23
N CYS A 180 -2.88 -6.12 -14.20
CA CYS A 180 -2.95 -4.81 -14.86
C CYS A 180 -2.42 -4.88 -16.30
N LEU A 181 -3.25 -4.47 -17.27
CA LEU A 181 -2.85 -4.42 -18.69
C LEU A 181 -2.01 -3.18 -19.07
N GLY A 182 -1.82 -2.24 -18.13
CA GLY A 182 -1.04 -1.02 -18.34
C GLY A 182 -1.53 -0.22 -19.55
N LYS A 183 -0.62 0.11 -20.47
CA LYS A 183 -0.92 0.89 -21.69
C LYS A 183 -1.90 0.20 -22.65
N ARG A 184 -2.05 -1.12 -22.55
CA ARG A 184 -2.98 -1.91 -23.40
C ARG A 184 -4.41 -1.95 -22.85
N CYS A 185 -4.67 -1.33 -21.69
CA CYS A 185 -5.99 -1.31 -21.09
C CYS A 185 -6.92 -0.34 -21.84
N LEU A 186 -8.08 -0.83 -22.27
CA LEU A 186 -9.12 -0.01 -22.92
C LEU A 186 -9.61 1.16 -22.03
N TYR A 187 -9.58 0.97 -20.71
CA TYR A 187 -10.01 1.96 -19.72
C TYR A 187 -8.91 2.94 -19.28
N GLN A 188 -7.77 3.00 -19.98
CA GLN A 188 -6.60 3.75 -19.49
C GLN A 188 -6.84 5.25 -19.26
N GLU A 189 -7.70 5.90 -20.06
CA GLU A 189 -7.97 7.33 -19.95
C GLU A 189 -8.86 7.66 -18.74
N ARG A 190 -9.72 6.72 -18.34
CA ARG A 190 -10.60 6.82 -17.17
C ARG A 190 -10.03 6.07 -15.95
N CYS A 191 -8.77 5.66 -16.00
CA CYS A 191 -8.16 4.86 -14.93
C CYS A 191 -7.80 5.74 -13.72
N PHE A 192 -8.55 5.58 -12.64
CA PHE A 192 -8.35 6.26 -11.36
C PHE A 192 -6.91 6.17 -10.85
N PHE A 193 -6.34 4.97 -10.83
CA PHE A 193 -4.96 4.75 -10.41
C PHE A 193 -3.95 5.49 -11.31
N LYS A 194 -4.13 5.48 -12.64
CA LYS A 194 -3.23 6.19 -13.58
C LYS A 194 -3.29 7.70 -13.35
N ARG A 195 -4.49 8.25 -13.13
CA ARG A 195 -4.67 9.68 -12.83
C ARG A 195 -4.03 10.06 -11.51
N ALA A 196 -4.23 9.27 -10.44
CA ALA A 196 -3.57 9.49 -9.15
C ALA A 196 -2.03 9.45 -9.28
N ARG A 197 -1.49 8.50 -10.06
CA ARG A 197 -0.04 8.46 -10.37
C ARG A 197 0.42 9.70 -11.11
N LYS A 198 -0.35 10.22 -12.08
CA LYS A 198 0.00 11.45 -12.80
C LYS A 198 0.06 12.66 -11.85
N MET A 199 -0.89 12.79 -10.94
CA MET A 199 -0.91 13.85 -9.92
C MET A 199 0.31 13.73 -8.98
N LEU A 200 0.67 12.50 -8.59
CA LEU A 200 1.86 12.25 -7.76
C LEU A 200 3.14 12.79 -8.41
N TYR A 201 3.33 12.64 -9.72
CA TYR A 201 4.52 13.19 -10.41
C TYR A 201 4.51 14.72 -10.53
N GLN A 202 3.33 15.35 -10.45
CA GLN A 202 3.18 16.81 -10.51
C GLN A 202 3.29 17.47 -9.13
N ALA A 203 3.31 16.67 -8.06
CA ALA A 203 3.37 17.16 -6.69
C ALA A 203 4.81 17.32 -6.17
N ASN A 204 4.91 18.13 -5.11
CA ASN A 204 6.11 18.39 -4.32
C ASN A 204 5.99 17.82 -2.90
N LEU A 205 4.78 17.77 -2.34
CA LEU A 205 4.50 17.17 -1.04
C LEU A 205 3.77 15.84 -1.23
N PHE A 206 4.39 14.74 -0.79
CA PHE A 206 3.79 13.41 -0.86
C PHE A 206 3.30 12.98 0.51
N ILE A 207 2.00 12.69 0.63
CA ILE A 207 1.43 12.09 1.84
C ILE A 207 1.26 10.59 1.58
N VAL A 208 1.87 9.74 2.42
CA VAL A 208 1.90 8.27 2.26
C VAL A 208 1.67 7.57 3.59
N ASN A 209 1.35 6.27 3.56
CA ASN A 209 1.52 5.42 4.75
C ASN A 209 2.96 4.90 4.84
N HIS A 210 3.37 4.53 6.05
CA HIS A 210 4.62 3.82 6.29
C HIS A 210 4.78 2.60 5.40
N HIS A 211 3.72 1.79 5.22
CA HIS A 211 3.80 0.59 4.38
C HIS A 211 4.21 0.92 2.93
N LEU A 212 3.60 1.93 2.30
CA LEU A 212 3.94 2.32 0.93
C LEU A 212 5.35 2.93 0.87
N PHE A 213 5.75 3.70 1.88
CA PHE A 213 7.11 4.25 1.96
C PHE A 213 8.17 3.15 2.00
N PHE A 214 8.02 2.15 2.88
CA PHE A 214 8.99 1.06 2.97
C PHE A 214 8.94 0.14 1.74
N SER A 215 7.77 -0.07 1.12
CA SER A 215 7.69 -0.71 -0.20
C SER A 215 8.47 0.06 -1.27
N ASP A 216 8.37 1.40 -1.30
CA ASP A 216 9.15 2.24 -2.21
C ASP A 216 10.65 2.12 -1.96
N LEU A 217 11.06 2.14 -0.68
CA LEU A 217 12.47 1.97 -0.28
C LEU A 217 13.04 0.62 -0.72
N ALA A 218 12.30 -0.47 -0.51
CA ALA A 218 12.70 -1.82 -0.93
C ALA A 218 12.83 -1.92 -2.46
N LEU A 219 11.95 -1.26 -3.22
CA LEU A 219 12.01 -1.23 -4.67
C LEU A 219 13.17 -0.37 -5.20
N ARG A 220 13.52 0.72 -4.50
CA ARG A 220 14.66 1.58 -4.86
C ARG A 220 15.98 0.83 -4.80
N ALA A 221 16.15 -0.09 -3.85
CA ALA A 221 17.30 -1.00 -3.81
C ALA A 221 17.43 -1.83 -5.10
N LYS A 222 16.32 -2.09 -5.82
CA LYS A 222 16.25 -2.79 -7.10
C LYS A 222 16.17 -1.85 -8.32
N LYS A 223 16.54 -0.56 -8.16
CA LYS A 223 16.45 0.49 -9.18
C LYS A 223 15.03 0.72 -9.74
N GLN A 224 14.00 0.40 -8.96
CA GLN A 224 12.60 0.71 -9.26
C GLN A 224 12.06 1.71 -8.24
N ASN A 225 10.99 2.44 -8.58
CA ASN A 225 10.39 3.38 -7.64
C ASN A 225 8.88 3.45 -7.77
N LEU A 226 8.22 3.51 -6.62
CA LEU A 226 6.82 3.87 -6.50
C LEU A 226 6.68 5.38 -6.42
N LEU A 227 7.49 6.07 -5.62
CA LEU A 227 7.41 7.52 -5.45
C LEU A 227 8.44 8.22 -6.37
N PRO A 228 8.19 9.47 -6.80
CA PRO A 228 9.24 10.29 -7.40
C PRO A 228 10.44 10.48 -6.45
N LEU A 229 11.56 10.98 -6.96
CA LEU A 229 12.69 11.34 -6.10
C LEU A 229 12.27 12.45 -5.11
N TYR A 230 12.69 12.32 -3.86
CA TYR A 230 12.42 13.24 -2.76
C TYR A 230 13.71 13.44 -1.95
N LYS A 231 13.74 14.51 -1.13
CA LYS A 231 14.91 14.95 -0.39
C LYS A 231 14.73 14.89 1.12
N VAL A 232 13.53 15.24 1.59
CA VAL A 232 13.19 15.21 3.01
C VAL A 232 12.07 14.20 3.24
N VAL A 233 12.16 13.45 4.34
CA VAL A 233 11.09 12.58 4.82
C VAL A 233 10.79 12.89 6.29
N VAL A 234 9.51 13.01 6.62
CA VAL A 234 9.00 13.06 7.99
C VAL A 234 8.17 11.81 8.24
N PHE A 235 8.43 11.14 9.36
CA PHE A 235 7.63 10.03 9.83
C PHE A 235 6.80 10.47 11.03
N ASP A 236 5.49 10.56 10.83
CA ASP A 236 4.53 10.79 11.90
C ASP A 236 4.13 9.46 12.54
N GLU A 237 3.94 9.42 13.85
CA GLU A 237 3.73 8.20 14.64
C GLU A 237 4.84 7.14 14.43
N ALA A 238 6.09 7.62 14.48
CA ALA A 238 7.31 6.88 14.19
C ALA A 238 7.53 5.62 15.04
N HIS A 239 6.86 5.50 16.19
CA HIS A 239 6.91 4.32 17.06
C HIS A 239 6.48 3.03 16.33
N SER A 240 5.68 3.16 15.26
CA SER A 240 5.20 2.04 14.47
C SER A 240 6.15 1.61 13.33
N LEU A 241 7.23 2.38 13.07
CA LEU A 241 8.11 2.17 11.92
C LEU A 241 8.84 0.85 11.95
N GLU A 242 9.35 0.42 13.12
CA GLU A 242 10.13 -0.82 13.24
C GLU A 242 9.34 -2.03 12.73
N LYS A 243 8.09 -2.16 13.19
CA LYS A 243 7.19 -3.24 12.77
C LYS A 243 6.92 -3.21 11.27
N VAL A 244 6.70 -2.01 10.70
CA VAL A 244 6.40 -1.85 9.28
C VAL A 244 7.65 -2.10 8.43
N ALA A 245 8.81 -1.61 8.86
CA ALA A 245 10.09 -1.80 8.18
C ALA A 245 10.44 -3.30 8.12
N SER A 246 10.33 -4.00 9.25
CA SER A 246 10.58 -5.44 9.36
C SER A 246 9.68 -6.25 8.41
N ALA A 247 8.42 -5.85 8.24
CA ALA A 247 7.49 -6.53 7.32
C ALA A 247 7.82 -6.32 5.82
N HIS A 248 8.42 -5.19 5.43
CA HIS A 248 8.71 -4.86 4.02
C HIS A 248 10.16 -5.11 3.59
N LEU A 249 11.10 -5.03 4.53
CA LEU A 249 12.52 -5.32 4.32
C LEU A 249 12.87 -6.76 4.72
N GLY A 250 12.06 -7.38 5.57
CA GLY A 250 12.17 -8.79 5.93
C GLY A 250 11.49 -9.71 4.92
N ILE A 251 11.76 -11.00 5.08
CA ILE A 251 11.12 -12.08 4.32
C ILE A 251 9.98 -12.62 5.18
N GLU A 252 8.76 -12.64 4.64
CA GLU A 252 7.59 -13.21 5.32
C GLU A 252 7.16 -14.50 4.61
N VAL A 253 7.25 -15.61 5.33
CA VAL A 253 6.76 -16.92 4.91
C VAL A 253 5.61 -17.31 5.84
N SER A 254 4.46 -17.65 5.26
CA SER A 254 3.24 -17.92 6.03
C SER A 254 2.53 -19.17 5.51
N ASN A 255 2.15 -20.06 6.43
CA ASN A 255 1.40 -21.26 6.12
C ASN A 255 0.09 -20.93 5.39
N PHE A 256 -0.54 -19.83 5.80
CA PHE A 256 -1.75 -19.35 5.15
C PHE A 256 -1.52 -18.98 3.68
N ARG A 257 -0.42 -18.30 3.33
CA ARG A 257 -0.13 -17.91 1.94
C ARG A 257 0.13 -19.13 1.06
N ILE A 258 0.89 -20.11 1.56
CA ILE A 258 1.15 -21.36 0.85
C ILE A 258 -0.15 -22.14 0.69
N SER A 259 -0.91 -22.35 1.77
CA SER A 259 -2.20 -23.01 1.74
C SER A 259 -3.20 -22.33 0.79
N TYR A 260 -3.26 -21.00 0.78
CA TYR A 260 -4.11 -20.23 -0.12
C TYR A 260 -3.71 -20.43 -1.59
N LEU A 261 -2.41 -20.39 -1.90
CA LEU A 261 -1.90 -20.69 -3.25
C LEU A 261 -2.30 -22.11 -3.67
N LEU A 262 -2.01 -23.12 -2.85
CA LEU A 262 -2.33 -24.51 -3.15
C LEU A 262 -3.84 -24.72 -3.33
N ASN A 263 -4.68 -24.09 -2.49
CA ASN A 263 -6.14 -24.13 -2.61
C ASN A 263 -6.67 -23.44 -3.88
N SER A 264 -6.04 -22.34 -4.29
CA SER A 264 -6.41 -21.62 -5.52
C SER A 264 -6.01 -22.39 -6.79
N LEU A 265 -4.89 -23.11 -6.75
CA LEU A 265 -4.49 -24.05 -7.80
C LEU A 265 -5.44 -25.25 -7.83
N TYR A 266 -5.73 -25.83 -6.67
CA TYR A 266 -6.57 -27.02 -6.55
C TYR A 266 -7.31 -27.10 -5.21
N SER A 267 -8.61 -27.39 -5.28
CA SER A 267 -9.40 -27.89 -4.17
C SER A 267 -10.39 -28.94 -4.68
N ARG A 268 -10.75 -29.90 -3.81
CA ARG A 268 -11.62 -31.07 -4.11
C ARG A 268 -12.94 -30.73 -4.83
N LYS A 269 -13.39 -29.47 -4.82
CA LYS A 269 -14.60 -29.01 -5.52
C LYS A 269 -14.40 -27.82 -6.48
N LYS A 270 -13.28 -27.09 -6.37
CA LYS A 270 -12.98 -25.86 -7.13
C LYS A 270 -11.47 -25.59 -7.15
N GLY A 271 -10.93 -25.11 -8.25
CA GLY A 271 -9.54 -24.65 -8.36
C GLY A 271 -9.18 -24.49 -9.84
N PHE A 272 -8.27 -23.58 -10.17
CA PHE A 272 -7.93 -23.28 -11.57
C PHE A 272 -7.57 -24.55 -12.37
N LEU A 273 -6.83 -25.48 -11.75
CA LEU A 273 -6.40 -26.74 -12.37
C LEU A 273 -7.52 -27.80 -12.44
N THR A 274 -8.59 -27.65 -11.65
CA THR A 274 -9.76 -28.55 -11.67
C THR A 274 -10.59 -28.34 -12.94
N THR A 275 -10.63 -27.12 -13.45
CA THR A 275 -11.29 -26.76 -14.72
C THR A 275 -10.54 -27.30 -15.94
N LEU A 276 -9.26 -27.65 -15.78
CA LEU A 276 -8.33 -27.96 -16.89
C LEU A 276 -8.02 -29.46 -17.07
N LYS A 277 -8.74 -30.37 -16.37
CA LYS A 277 -8.59 -31.84 -16.46
C LYS A 277 -7.12 -32.34 -16.36
N LEU A 278 -6.34 -31.79 -15.44
CA LEU A 278 -4.95 -32.24 -15.25
C LEU A 278 -4.86 -33.67 -14.67
N ASN A 279 -3.74 -34.34 -14.93
CA ASN A 279 -3.46 -35.71 -14.50
C ASN A 279 -3.48 -35.87 -12.97
N GLN A 280 -3.92 -37.04 -12.48
CA GLN A 280 -3.98 -37.41 -11.06
C GLN A 280 -2.68 -37.17 -10.30
N GLU A 281 -1.54 -37.31 -10.99
CA GLU A 281 -0.19 -37.09 -10.46
C GLU A 281 0.05 -35.65 -9.97
N VAL A 282 -0.47 -34.64 -10.69
CA VAL A 282 -0.31 -33.23 -10.30
C VAL A 282 -1.12 -32.94 -9.04
N PHE A 283 -2.29 -33.58 -8.89
CA PHE A 283 -3.10 -33.45 -7.68
C PHE A 283 -2.40 -34.06 -6.48
N ASN A 284 -1.86 -35.27 -6.61
CA ASN A 284 -1.11 -35.91 -5.54
C ASN A 284 0.09 -35.04 -5.12
N TYR A 285 0.81 -34.45 -6.08
CA TYR A 285 1.94 -33.58 -5.79
C TYR A 285 1.55 -32.30 -5.00
N ILE A 286 0.39 -31.69 -5.32
CA ILE A 286 -0.12 -30.52 -4.59
C ILE A 286 -0.51 -30.90 -3.15
N GLU A 287 -1.13 -32.06 -2.94
CA GLU A 287 -1.50 -32.54 -1.60
C GLU A 287 -0.25 -32.87 -0.77
N GLU A 288 0.74 -33.56 -1.33
CA GLU A 288 2.02 -33.80 -0.67
C GLU A 288 2.72 -32.49 -0.30
N THR A 289 2.70 -31.50 -1.20
CA THR A 289 3.27 -30.17 -0.92
C THR A 289 2.57 -29.48 0.25
N ARG A 290 1.25 -29.72 0.42
CA ARG A 290 0.49 -29.18 1.56
C ARG A 290 0.91 -29.84 2.88
N GLU A 291 1.10 -31.16 2.87
CA GLU A 291 1.56 -31.90 4.04
C GLU A 291 2.95 -31.46 4.48
N GLU A 292 3.86 -31.30 3.51
CA GLU A 292 5.24 -30.88 3.76
C GLU A 292 5.34 -29.44 4.25
N ALA A 293 4.51 -28.55 3.71
CA ALA A 293 4.36 -27.20 4.25
C ALA A 293 3.84 -27.23 5.70
N ALA A 294 2.85 -28.07 6.01
CA ALA A 294 2.35 -28.19 7.37
C ALA A 294 3.42 -28.68 8.36
N ILE A 295 4.20 -29.70 7.98
CA ILE A 295 5.33 -30.20 8.77
C ILE A 295 6.35 -29.09 9.02
N PHE A 296 6.76 -28.37 7.97
CA PHE A 296 7.70 -27.26 8.07
C PHE A 296 7.23 -26.18 9.06
N PHE A 297 5.97 -25.74 8.99
CA PHE A 297 5.46 -24.74 9.93
C PHE A 297 5.27 -25.28 11.35
N GLN A 298 5.01 -26.58 11.51
CA GLN A 298 4.97 -27.23 12.82
C GLN A 298 6.36 -27.30 13.46
N GLU A 299 7.41 -27.57 12.68
CA GLU A 299 8.80 -27.49 13.13
C GLU A 299 9.18 -26.05 13.55
N ILE A 300 8.74 -25.03 12.78
CA ILE A 300 8.90 -23.61 13.15
C ILE A 300 8.19 -23.31 14.48
N GLU A 301 6.93 -23.73 14.63
CA GLU A 301 6.16 -23.50 15.87
C GLU A 301 6.84 -24.17 17.07
N GLY A 302 7.29 -25.42 16.90
CA GLY A 302 8.08 -26.14 17.91
C GLY A 302 9.38 -25.44 18.25
N TRP A 303 10.06 -24.86 17.26
CA TRP A 303 11.27 -24.06 17.46
C TRP A 303 10.97 -22.72 18.15
N MET A 304 9.89 -22.01 17.81
CA MET A 304 9.50 -20.74 18.44
C MET A 304 9.10 -20.93 19.92
N LYS A 305 8.57 -22.10 20.29
CA LYS A 305 7.98 -22.36 21.61
C LYS A 305 6.85 -21.34 21.91
N LYS A 306 6.83 -20.75 23.11
CA LYS A 306 5.88 -19.70 23.52
C LYS A 306 6.42 -18.27 23.32
N GLU A 307 7.55 -18.11 22.64
CA GLU A 307 8.14 -16.79 22.38
C GLU A 307 7.54 -16.19 21.11
N GLU A 308 7.25 -14.88 21.11
CA GLU A 308 6.75 -14.17 19.93
C GLU A 308 7.88 -13.78 18.95
N THR A 309 9.13 -13.73 19.41
CA THR A 309 10.28 -13.31 18.60
C THR A 309 11.51 -14.12 18.99
N ARG A 310 12.17 -14.75 18.01
CA ARG A 310 13.38 -15.53 18.23
C ARG A 310 14.44 -15.27 17.15
N ARG A 311 15.69 -15.08 17.58
CA ARG A 311 16.81 -14.78 16.67
C ARG A 311 17.39 -16.06 16.07
N ILE A 312 17.47 -16.13 14.74
CA ILE A 312 18.18 -17.18 14.01
C ILE A 312 19.68 -16.92 14.12
N LYS A 313 20.43 -17.90 14.67
CA LYS A 313 21.88 -17.77 14.91
C LYS A 313 22.75 -18.55 13.93
N MET A 314 22.16 -19.51 13.20
CA MET A 314 22.86 -20.35 12.24
C MET A 314 22.01 -20.51 10.97
N PRO A 315 22.63 -20.60 9.78
CA PRO A 315 21.93 -20.98 8.57
C PRO A 315 21.39 -22.42 8.69
N ASN A 316 20.37 -22.77 7.89
CA ASN A 316 19.79 -24.11 7.83
C ASN A 316 19.32 -24.65 9.20
N PHE A 317 18.76 -23.78 10.04
CA PHE A 317 18.24 -24.15 11.35
C PHE A 317 16.99 -25.06 11.28
N LEU A 318 16.42 -25.22 10.09
CA LEU A 318 15.33 -26.13 9.73
C LEU A 318 15.63 -26.77 8.37
N GLU A 319 15.06 -27.96 8.16
CA GLU A 319 15.14 -28.64 6.87
C GLU A 319 14.22 -27.93 5.85
N GLU A 320 14.77 -27.57 4.69
CA GLU A 320 13.99 -26.93 3.64
C GLU A 320 13.19 -27.98 2.85
N ARG A 321 11.87 -27.99 3.05
CA ARG A 321 10.95 -28.98 2.46
C ARG A 321 10.03 -28.37 1.38
N VAL A 322 9.86 -27.05 1.38
CA VAL A 322 8.75 -26.38 0.69
C VAL A 322 9.19 -25.75 -0.62
N SER A 323 10.32 -25.02 -0.62
CA SER A 323 10.81 -24.32 -1.82
C SER A 323 11.00 -25.24 -3.03
N PRO A 324 11.66 -26.43 -2.93
CA PRO A 324 11.82 -27.32 -4.08
C PRO A 324 10.49 -27.79 -4.69
N ARG A 325 9.46 -27.96 -3.85
CA ARG A 325 8.13 -28.39 -4.28
C ARG A 325 7.36 -27.26 -4.96
N LEU A 326 7.45 -26.04 -4.43
CA LEU A 326 6.87 -24.85 -5.07
C LEU A 326 7.51 -24.54 -6.42
N GLU A 327 8.84 -24.73 -6.54
CA GLU A 327 9.55 -24.62 -7.81
C GLU A 327 9.08 -25.66 -8.83
N GLU A 328 8.84 -26.91 -8.41
CA GLU A 328 8.33 -27.95 -9.31
C GLU A 328 6.89 -27.65 -9.76
N ILE A 329 6.02 -27.16 -8.87
CA ILE A 329 4.69 -26.65 -9.25
C ILE A 329 4.81 -25.54 -10.30
N ALA A 330 5.75 -24.61 -10.12
CA ALA A 330 5.99 -23.56 -11.11
C ALA A 330 6.41 -24.14 -12.47
N LYS A 331 7.26 -25.17 -12.52
CA LYS A 331 7.65 -25.86 -13.77
C LYS A 331 6.45 -26.53 -14.45
N ILE A 332 5.57 -27.18 -13.69
CA ILE A 332 4.33 -27.79 -14.21
C ILE A 332 3.45 -26.70 -14.84
N LEU A 333 3.27 -25.57 -14.17
CA LEU A 333 2.49 -24.44 -14.68
C LEU A 333 3.12 -23.80 -15.93
N ILE A 334 4.45 -23.70 -16.00
CA ILE A 334 5.17 -23.22 -17.20
C ILE A 334 4.86 -24.10 -18.41
N LYS A 335 4.90 -25.43 -18.24
CA LYS A 335 4.51 -26.38 -19.30
C LYS A 335 3.06 -26.18 -19.72
N ARG A 336 2.14 -25.98 -18.76
CA ARG A 336 0.71 -25.73 -19.06
C ARG A 336 0.48 -24.42 -19.80
N ARG A 337 1.24 -23.37 -19.52
CA ARG A 337 1.13 -22.08 -20.20
C ARG A 337 1.37 -22.20 -21.71
N MET A 338 2.25 -23.11 -22.15
CA MET A 338 2.57 -23.31 -23.56
C MET A 338 1.39 -23.83 -24.40
N ILE A 339 0.42 -24.47 -23.76
CA ILE A 339 -0.78 -25.03 -24.38
C ILE A 339 -2.06 -24.30 -23.96
N ALA A 340 -1.96 -23.04 -23.52
CA ALA A 340 -3.12 -22.22 -23.14
C ALA A 340 -4.00 -21.91 -24.36
N GLU A 341 -5.33 -22.06 -24.21
CA GLU A 341 -6.32 -21.89 -25.28
C GLU A 341 -6.74 -20.42 -25.44
N SER A 342 -6.50 -19.60 -24.42
CA SER A 342 -6.82 -18.17 -24.46
C SER A 342 -5.72 -17.31 -23.84
N LYS A 343 -5.66 -16.06 -24.30
CA LYS A 343 -4.77 -15.04 -23.74
C LYS A 343 -5.08 -14.72 -22.27
N GLU A 344 -6.32 -14.93 -21.84
CA GLU A 344 -6.69 -14.76 -20.44
C GLU A 344 -6.15 -15.90 -19.57
N GLU A 345 -6.25 -17.14 -20.05
CA GLU A 345 -5.65 -18.32 -19.40
C GLU A 345 -4.13 -18.16 -19.27
N GLU A 346 -3.46 -17.66 -20.32
CA GLU A 346 -2.03 -17.39 -20.30
C GLU A 346 -1.62 -16.40 -19.18
N VAL A 347 -2.42 -15.33 -19.00
CA VAL A 347 -2.20 -14.32 -17.95
C VAL A 347 -2.41 -14.92 -16.56
N GLU A 348 -3.43 -15.75 -16.40
CA GLU A 348 -3.75 -16.39 -15.12
C GLU A 348 -2.69 -17.42 -14.71
N ILE A 349 -2.27 -18.29 -15.63
CA ILE A 349 -1.16 -19.24 -15.40
C ILE A 349 0.12 -18.48 -15.05
N THR A 350 0.42 -17.39 -15.77
CA THR A 350 1.59 -16.55 -15.48
C THR A 350 1.53 -15.93 -14.08
N SER A 351 0.34 -15.58 -13.58
CA SER A 351 0.17 -15.11 -12.20
C SER A 351 0.49 -16.20 -11.18
N TYR A 352 0.04 -17.44 -11.39
CA TYR A 352 0.34 -18.56 -10.50
C TYR A 352 1.81 -18.96 -10.49
N ILE A 353 2.48 -18.94 -11.66
CA ILE A 353 3.93 -19.19 -11.76
C ILE A 353 4.69 -18.19 -10.88
N LYS A 354 4.38 -16.89 -11.02
CA LYS A 354 5.04 -15.84 -10.24
C LYS A 354 4.81 -15.99 -8.74
N ARG A 355 3.60 -16.37 -8.32
CA ARG A 355 3.27 -16.60 -6.90
C ARG A 355 4.01 -17.79 -6.33
N SER A 356 4.10 -18.89 -7.08
CA SER A 356 4.83 -20.10 -6.66
C SER A 356 6.31 -19.80 -6.46
N LEU A 357 6.95 -19.13 -7.43
CA LEU A 357 8.35 -18.71 -7.35
C LEU A 357 8.65 -17.61 -6.32
N SER A 358 7.63 -16.85 -5.89
CA SER A 358 7.81 -15.84 -4.84
C SER A 358 7.74 -16.40 -3.43
N LEU A 359 7.21 -17.62 -3.29
CA LEU A 359 7.07 -18.33 -2.02
C LEU A 359 8.14 -19.42 -1.84
N SER A 360 8.84 -19.81 -2.92
CA SER A 360 10.09 -20.59 -2.89
C SER A 360 11.27 -19.69 -2.55
#